data_AF-A0AB38JHC4-F1
#
_entry.id   AF-A0AB38JHC4-F1
#
_cell.length_a   1.000
_cell.length_b   1.000
_cell.length_c   1.000
_cell.angle_alpha   90.00
_cell.angle_beta   90.00
_cell.angle_gamma   90.00
#
_symmetry.space_group_name_H-M   'P 1'
#
loop_
_entity.id
_entity.type
_entity.pdbx_description
1 polymer ?
#
loop_
_entity_poly.entity_id
_entity_poly.type
_entity_poly.pdbx_seq_one_letter_code
_entity_poly.pdbx_strand_id
1 'polypeptide(L)'
;MTVARTCSVTGLRLVSDPGAQGYHVGKRVHPPLSGAPRDAAARSRHEWGRYDVFGQTFYLAETRTAAYAEVLSGFKRANGIDDALARDADYAGVTLEEYVEEIAREWSERDFMGLGAVPAGWRYDRAMILAALPDSGWLVDVEHPDSLASIERAIGTLLAELQVPHLTTGTLRCEDRAVTTRIAEHLHGLTLDTGGTPLGVHFGSKHGAAWCRALWLDHPHAHRVLVRAVEPVLVTDDDLRTVADRFRIRIF
;
A
#
# COMPACT_ATOMS: atom_id res chain seq x y z
N MET A 1 11.42 -14.99 -14.06
CA MET A 1 12.75 -14.76 -13.45
C MET A 1 12.92 -13.27 -13.34
N THR A 2 13.18 -12.75 -12.14
CA THR A 2 13.36 -11.32 -11.93
C THR A 2 14.66 -10.85 -12.59
N VAL A 3 14.57 -9.80 -13.39
CA VAL A 3 15.70 -9.15 -14.04
C VAL A 3 15.93 -7.82 -13.34
N ALA A 4 17.17 -7.54 -12.98
CA ALA A 4 17.53 -6.30 -12.31
C ALA A 4 18.80 -5.68 -12.91
N ARG A 5 18.79 -4.37 -13.09
CA ARG A 5 19.91 -3.60 -13.66
C ARG A 5 19.92 -2.18 -13.14
N THR A 6 21.06 -1.51 -13.26
CA THR A 6 21.14 -0.08 -12.97
C THR A 6 20.96 0.70 -14.28
N CYS A 7 20.07 1.69 -14.27
CA CYS A 7 19.84 2.60 -15.40
C CYS A 7 21.09 3.46 -15.62
N SER A 8 21.65 3.48 -16.83
CA SER A 8 22.86 4.25 -17.12
C SER A 8 22.63 5.76 -17.14
N VAL A 9 21.39 6.20 -17.40
CA VAL A 9 21.01 7.62 -17.46
C VAL A 9 20.71 8.18 -16.06
N THR A 10 19.94 7.45 -15.25
CA THR A 10 19.46 7.96 -13.95
C THR A 10 20.24 7.41 -12.75
N GLY A 11 21.00 6.33 -12.94
CA GLY A 11 21.65 5.58 -11.86
C GLY A 11 20.67 4.79 -10.97
N LEU A 12 19.36 4.81 -11.26
CA LEU A 12 18.36 4.08 -10.48
C LEU A 12 18.49 2.58 -10.68
N ARG A 13 18.25 1.82 -9.61
CA ARG A 13 18.05 0.37 -9.71
C ARG A 13 16.68 0.09 -10.31
N LEU A 14 16.67 -0.63 -11.41
CA LEU A 14 15.48 -1.06 -12.12
C LEU A 14 15.27 -2.56 -11.91
N VAL A 15 14.03 -2.96 -11.67
CA VAL A 15 13.60 -4.36 -11.59
C VAL A 15 12.45 -4.59 -12.55
N SER A 16 12.49 -5.72 -13.25
CA SER A 16 11.40 -6.22 -14.08
C SER A 16 11.16 -7.67 -13.71
N ASP A 17 9.89 -8.02 -13.54
CA ASP A 17 9.50 -9.36 -13.12
C ASP A 17 8.30 -9.82 -13.96
N PRO A 18 8.55 -10.16 -15.25
CA PRO A 18 7.49 -10.50 -16.20
C PRO A 18 6.57 -11.59 -15.67
N GLY A 19 5.26 -11.35 -15.72
CA GLY A 19 4.23 -12.28 -15.29
C GLY A 19 4.17 -12.53 -13.78
N ALA A 20 5.00 -11.86 -12.97
CA ALA A 20 4.96 -12.01 -11.52
C ALA A 20 3.59 -11.62 -10.97
N GLN A 21 3.11 -12.41 -10.02
CA GLN A 21 1.82 -12.22 -9.41
C GLN A 21 1.93 -11.40 -8.13
N GLY A 22 0.88 -10.65 -7.83
CA GLY A 22 0.73 -9.93 -6.57
C GLY A 22 -0.73 -9.82 -6.17
N TYR A 23 -0.93 -9.46 -4.91
CA TYR A 23 -2.22 -9.42 -4.24
C TYR A 23 -2.57 -7.98 -3.85
N HIS A 24 -3.84 -7.63 -4.01
CA HIS A 24 -4.40 -6.34 -3.63
C HIS A 24 -5.73 -6.55 -2.90
N VAL A 25 -5.95 -5.84 -1.79
CA VAL A 25 -7.28 -5.81 -1.15
C VAL A 25 -7.97 -4.51 -1.55
N GLY A 26 -8.97 -4.62 -2.41
CA GLY A 26 -9.69 -3.48 -2.98
C GLY A 26 -11.17 -3.46 -2.61
N LYS A 27 -11.78 -2.27 -2.61
CA LYS A 27 -13.24 -2.13 -2.44
C LYS A 27 -13.96 -2.59 -3.70
N ARG A 28 -14.99 -3.42 -3.54
CA ARG A 28 -15.77 -4.03 -4.63
C ARG A 28 -16.63 -3.03 -5.40
N VAL A 29 -16.86 -1.85 -4.83
CA VAL A 29 -17.58 -0.75 -5.49
C VAL A 29 -16.78 -0.13 -6.65
N HIS A 30 -15.47 -0.39 -6.71
CA HIS A 30 -14.57 0.12 -7.74
C HIS A 30 -14.10 -1.02 -8.66
N PRO A 31 -13.66 -0.69 -9.90
CA PRO A 31 -13.04 -1.69 -10.78
C PRO A 31 -11.84 -2.39 -10.12
N PRO A 32 -11.63 -3.70 -10.33
CA PRO A 32 -10.54 -4.45 -9.67
C PRO A 32 -9.13 -3.90 -9.93
N LEU A 33 -8.91 -3.30 -11.11
CA LEU A 33 -7.68 -2.59 -11.45
C LEU A 33 -7.95 -1.08 -11.41
N SER A 34 -7.94 -0.50 -10.22
CA SER A 34 -8.13 0.94 -10.02
C SER A 34 -7.39 1.44 -8.78
N GLY A 35 -7.17 2.75 -8.72
CA GLY A 35 -6.68 3.46 -7.55
C GLY A 35 -7.54 4.69 -7.27
N ALA A 36 -7.39 5.28 -6.08
CA ALA A 36 -8.02 6.57 -5.81
C ALA A 36 -7.45 7.62 -6.78
N PRO A 37 -8.29 8.35 -7.54
CA PRO A 37 -7.81 9.38 -8.44
C PRO A 37 -7.19 10.54 -7.64
N ARG A 38 -6.02 10.99 -8.10
CA ARG A 38 -5.28 12.12 -7.53
C ARG A 38 -5.17 13.22 -8.57
N ASP A 39 -5.57 14.43 -8.18
CA ASP A 39 -5.52 15.61 -9.05
C ASP A 39 -4.83 16.78 -8.33
N ALA A 40 -4.55 17.84 -9.09
CA ALA A 40 -3.92 19.05 -8.58
C ALA A 40 -4.84 19.87 -7.65
N ALA A 41 -6.14 19.58 -7.61
CA ALA A 41 -7.10 20.25 -6.73
C ALA A 41 -7.09 19.66 -5.31
N ALA A 42 -6.57 18.44 -5.13
CA ALA A 42 -6.35 17.83 -3.83
C ALA A 42 -5.38 18.67 -2.98
N ARG A 43 -5.93 19.37 -1.98
CA ARG A 43 -5.15 20.29 -1.12
C ARG A 43 -4.19 19.59 -0.16
N SER A 44 -4.38 18.29 0.08
CA SER A 44 -3.62 17.52 1.07
C SER A 44 -3.17 16.17 0.51
N ARG A 45 -1.91 15.81 0.80
CA ARG A 45 -1.32 14.51 0.49
C ARG A 45 -1.44 13.51 1.63
N HIS A 46 -2.00 13.91 2.78
CA HIS A 46 -2.11 13.01 3.94
C HIS A 46 -3.02 11.80 3.66
N GLU A 47 -3.99 11.93 2.78
CA GLU A 47 -4.89 10.84 2.37
C GLU A 47 -4.37 10.03 1.17
N TRP A 48 -3.15 10.33 0.71
CA TRP A 48 -2.53 9.63 -0.41
C TRP A 48 -1.87 8.33 0.04
N GLY A 49 -1.82 7.37 -0.88
CA GLY A 49 -0.91 6.25 -0.79
C GLY A 49 0.53 6.74 -0.87
N ARG A 50 1.46 5.93 -0.33
CA ARG A 50 2.85 6.32 -0.16
C ARG A 50 3.53 6.75 -1.46
N TYR A 51 3.25 6.06 -2.56
CA TYR A 51 3.84 6.31 -3.87
C TYR A 51 2.81 6.75 -4.91
N ASP A 52 1.73 7.38 -4.44
CA ASP A 52 0.74 7.99 -5.31
C ASP A 52 1.36 9.15 -6.09
N VAL A 53 0.96 9.28 -7.34
CA VAL A 53 1.21 10.40 -8.24
C VAL A 53 -0.13 10.90 -8.78
N PHE A 54 -0.14 12.04 -9.49
CA PHE A 54 -1.34 12.46 -10.23
C PHE A 54 -1.83 11.35 -11.17
N GLY A 55 -3.15 11.16 -11.24
CA GLY A 55 -3.75 9.99 -11.88
C GLY A 55 -4.13 8.93 -10.86
N GLN A 56 -3.88 7.66 -11.16
CA GLN A 56 -4.22 6.53 -10.28
C GLN A 56 -3.00 5.64 -10.07
N THR A 57 -2.84 5.14 -8.84
CA THR A 57 -1.78 4.20 -8.47
C THR A 57 -2.41 2.91 -7.94
N PHE A 58 -1.98 1.77 -8.49
CA PHE A 58 -2.45 0.45 -8.10
C PHE A 58 -1.37 -0.28 -7.30
N TYR A 59 -1.71 -0.71 -6.08
CA TYR A 59 -0.76 -1.32 -5.16
C TYR A 59 -0.89 -2.84 -5.14
N LEU A 60 0.24 -3.53 -5.20
CA LEU A 60 0.34 -4.97 -5.06
C LEU A 60 1.29 -5.33 -3.93
N ALA A 61 1.01 -6.43 -3.24
CA ALA A 61 1.92 -7.08 -2.31
C ALA A 61 2.24 -8.50 -2.79
N GLU A 62 3.42 -9.00 -2.43
CA GLU A 62 3.90 -10.34 -2.82
C GLU A 62 2.98 -11.47 -2.35
N THR A 63 2.41 -11.32 -1.16
CA THR A 63 1.62 -12.37 -0.51
C THR A 63 0.26 -11.82 -0.08
N ARG A 64 -0.73 -12.72 0.05
CA ARG A 64 -2.05 -12.41 0.61
C ARG A 64 -1.95 -11.82 2.00
N THR A 65 -1.15 -12.45 2.88
CA THR A 65 -0.83 -11.95 4.22
C THR A 65 -0.29 -10.51 4.18
N ALA A 66 0.62 -10.18 3.26
CA ALA A 66 1.14 -8.81 3.15
C ALA A 66 0.07 -7.82 2.66
N ALA A 67 -0.76 -8.20 1.68
CA ALA A 67 -1.86 -7.37 1.20
C ALA A 67 -2.88 -7.08 2.32
N TYR A 68 -3.24 -8.07 3.13
CA TYR A 68 -4.08 -7.88 4.32
C TYR A 68 -3.40 -6.99 5.36
N ALA A 69 -2.11 -7.19 5.63
CA ALA A 69 -1.38 -6.40 6.60
C ALA A 69 -1.37 -4.90 6.26
N GLU A 70 -1.19 -4.53 4.98
CA GLU A 70 -1.21 -3.13 4.57
C GLU A 70 -2.56 -2.44 4.90
N VAL A 71 -3.69 -3.09 4.58
CA VAL A 71 -5.03 -2.51 4.77
C VAL A 71 -5.58 -2.64 6.19
N LEU A 72 -5.11 -3.60 6.98
CA LEU A 72 -5.55 -3.81 8.36
C LEU A 72 -4.72 -3.05 9.40
N SER A 73 -3.57 -2.51 9.00
CA SER A 73 -2.63 -1.86 9.91
C SER A 73 -3.23 -0.68 10.70
N GLY A 74 -4.19 0.03 10.12
CA GLY A 74 -4.88 1.16 10.77
C GLY A 74 -5.77 0.74 11.95
N PHE A 75 -6.23 -0.51 11.99
CA PHE A 75 -7.04 -1.02 13.11
C PHE A 75 -6.20 -1.45 14.31
N LYS A 76 -4.87 -1.53 14.16
CA LYS A 76 -3.97 -1.90 15.25
C LYS A 76 -4.07 -0.90 16.39
N ARG A 77 -4.22 -1.42 17.60
CA ARG A 77 -4.09 -0.60 18.81
C ARG A 77 -2.69 -0.03 18.92
N ALA A 78 -2.60 1.17 19.47
CA ALA A 78 -1.32 1.72 19.89
C ALA A 78 -0.70 0.81 20.97
N ASN A 79 0.62 0.75 21.00
CA ASN A 79 1.33 -0.08 21.97
C ASN A 79 0.99 0.36 23.41
N GLY A 80 0.70 -0.60 24.28
CA GLY A 80 0.36 -0.34 25.69
C GLY A 80 -1.09 0.08 25.94
N ILE A 81 -1.95 0.08 24.92
CA ILE A 81 -3.39 0.36 25.09
C ILE A 81 -4.18 -0.95 25.19
N ASP A 82 -4.99 -1.05 26.25
CA ASP A 82 -5.92 -2.17 26.49
C ASP A 82 -7.17 -2.07 25.62
N ASP A 83 -7.94 -3.17 25.54
CA ASP A 83 -9.14 -3.27 24.72
C ASP A 83 -10.28 -2.38 25.25
N ALA A 84 -10.42 -1.18 24.69
CA ALA A 84 -11.46 -0.21 25.08
C ALA A 84 -12.87 -0.75 24.81
N LEU A 85 -13.10 -1.35 23.62
CA LEU A 85 -14.41 -1.87 23.24
C LEU A 85 -14.84 -3.06 24.10
N ALA A 86 -13.89 -3.89 24.55
CA ALA A 86 -14.22 -4.96 25.50
C ALA A 86 -14.77 -4.41 26.82
N ARG A 87 -14.18 -3.33 27.34
CA ARG A 87 -14.68 -2.68 28.57
C ARG A 87 -16.06 -2.05 28.37
N ASP A 88 -16.29 -1.43 27.21
CA ASP A 88 -17.58 -0.82 26.89
C ASP A 88 -18.68 -1.89 26.72
N ALA A 89 -18.36 -3.03 26.09
CA ALA A 89 -19.27 -4.17 25.97
C ALA A 89 -19.61 -4.77 27.35
N ASP A 90 -18.61 -4.97 28.21
CA ASP A 90 -18.80 -5.45 29.59
C ASP A 90 -19.69 -4.49 30.40
N TYR A 91 -19.51 -3.18 30.24
CA TYR A 91 -20.33 -2.16 30.89
C TYR A 91 -21.77 -2.15 30.36
N ALA A 92 -21.95 -2.34 29.06
CA ALA A 92 -23.26 -2.45 28.42
C ALA A 92 -23.97 -3.79 28.71
N GLY A 93 -23.26 -4.78 29.28
CA GLY A 93 -23.82 -6.09 29.62
C GLY A 93 -24.09 -6.97 28.39
N VAL A 94 -23.39 -6.74 27.29
CA VAL A 94 -23.50 -7.50 26.02
C VAL A 94 -22.14 -8.10 25.66
N THR A 95 -22.12 -9.06 24.73
CA THR A 95 -20.84 -9.56 24.20
C THR A 95 -20.14 -8.51 23.34
N LEU A 96 -18.81 -8.60 23.21
CA LEU A 96 -18.05 -7.71 22.32
C LEU A 96 -18.51 -7.79 20.85
N GLU A 97 -18.96 -8.96 20.41
CA GLU A 97 -19.49 -9.16 19.06
C GLU A 97 -20.80 -8.40 18.84
N GLU A 98 -21.75 -8.54 19.77
CA GLU A 98 -23.02 -7.79 19.75
C GLU A 98 -22.76 -6.28 19.81
N TYR A 99 -21.85 -5.84 20.68
CA TYR A 99 -21.50 -4.43 20.82
C TYR A 99 -20.90 -3.85 19.53
N VAL A 100 -19.95 -4.57 18.91
CA VAL A 100 -19.33 -4.14 17.65
C VAL A 100 -20.36 -4.13 16.51
N GLU A 101 -21.25 -5.11 16.43
CA GLU A 101 -22.30 -5.14 15.42
C GLU A 101 -23.26 -3.96 15.57
N GLU A 102 -23.63 -3.60 16.80
CA GLU A 102 -24.50 -2.46 17.09
C GLU A 102 -23.88 -1.15 16.63
N ILE A 103 -22.65 -0.83 17.10
CA ILE A 103 -21.99 0.43 16.74
C ILE A 103 -21.61 0.47 15.25
N ALA A 104 -21.33 -0.67 14.61
CA ALA A 104 -20.99 -0.73 13.18
C ALA A 104 -22.15 -0.29 12.26
N ARG A 105 -23.39 -0.22 12.77
CA ARG A 105 -24.54 0.32 12.01
C ARG A 105 -24.48 1.84 11.87
N GLU A 106 -23.82 2.51 12.81
CA GLU A 106 -23.73 3.97 12.88
C GLU A 106 -22.33 4.50 12.53
N TRP A 107 -21.30 3.70 12.84
CA TRP A 107 -19.91 4.09 12.71
C TRP A 107 -19.35 3.83 11.33
N SER A 108 -18.48 4.73 10.90
CA SER A 108 -17.67 4.54 9.70
C SER A 108 -16.43 3.70 9.99
N GLU A 109 -15.78 3.20 8.94
CA GLU A 109 -14.49 2.52 9.05
C GLU A 109 -13.43 3.35 9.79
N ARG A 110 -13.45 4.69 9.68
CA ARG A 110 -12.48 5.55 10.36
C ARG A 110 -12.65 5.52 11.87
N ASP A 111 -13.88 5.33 12.36
CA ASP A 111 -14.19 5.31 13.79
C ASP A 111 -13.65 4.04 14.47
N PHE A 112 -13.44 2.96 13.70
CA PHE A 112 -12.83 1.72 14.19
C PHE A 112 -11.28 1.73 14.20
N MET A 113 -10.65 2.74 13.61
CA MET A 113 -9.19 2.80 13.53
C MET A 113 -8.57 2.90 14.92
N GLY A 114 -7.55 2.08 15.16
CA GLY A 114 -6.86 2.01 16.45
C GLY A 114 -7.60 1.25 17.56
N LEU A 115 -8.82 0.74 17.34
CA LEU A 115 -9.61 0.07 18.39
C LEU A 115 -9.35 -1.43 18.51
N GLY A 116 -8.65 -2.01 17.54
CA GLY A 116 -8.39 -3.44 17.46
C GLY A 116 -9.62 -4.29 17.11
N ALA A 117 -10.63 -3.69 16.51
CA ALA A 117 -11.81 -4.37 15.97
C ALA A 117 -12.01 -3.97 14.51
N VAL A 118 -12.40 -4.93 13.67
CA VAL A 118 -12.70 -4.73 12.25
C VAL A 118 -14.14 -5.18 12.00
N PRO A 119 -15.07 -4.27 11.62
CA PRO A 119 -16.47 -4.61 11.45
C PRO A 119 -16.68 -5.52 10.23
N ALA A 120 -17.72 -6.37 10.26
CA ALA A 120 -18.03 -7.31 9.18
C ALA A 120 -18.26 -6.63 7.82
N GLY A 121 -18.81 -5.40 7.82
CA GLY A 121 -18.94 -4.58 6.61
C GLY A 121 -17.62 -4.42 5.85
N TRP A 122 -16.48 -4.31 6.56
CA TRP A 122 -15.17 -4.12 5.94
C TRP A 122 -14.83 -5.24 4.94
N ARG A 123 -15.12 -6.50 5.30
CA ARG A 123 -14.85 -7.67 4.45
C ARG A 123 -15.92 -7.89 3.39
N TYR A 124 -17.18 -7.49 3.64
CA TYR A 124 -18.23 -7.55 2.62
C TYR A 124 -18.00 -6.55 1.48
N ASP A 125 -17.45 -5.39 1.82
CA ASP A 125 -17.15 -4.31 0.88
C ASP A 125 -15.88 -4.55 0.08
N ARG A 126 -15.08 -5.57 0.42
CA ARG A 126 -13.75 -5.80 -0.14
C ARG A 126 -13.57 -7.18 -0.74
N ALA A 127 -12.60 -7.27 -1.65
CA ALA A 127 -12.18 -8.51 -2.27
C ALA A 127 -10.65 -8.59 -2.31
N MET A 128 -10.13 -9.81 -2.24
CA MET A 128 -8.74 -10.10 -2.58
C MET A 128 -8.62 -10.20 -4.11
N ILE A 129 -7.78 -9.37 -4.70
CA ILE A 129 -7.54 -9.30 -6.13
C ILE A 129 -6.16 -9.86 -6.41
N LEU A 130 -6.09 -10.90 -7.23
CA LEU A 130 -4.84 -11.45 -7.76
C LEU A 130 -4.58 -10.82 -9.12
N ALA A 131 -3.44 -10.13 -9.26
CA ALA A 131 -3.02 -9.54 -10.52
C ALA A 131 -1.65 -10.06 -10.97
N ALA A 132 -1.44 -10.14 -12.27
CA ALA A 132 -0.15 -10.44 -12.88
C ALA A 132 0.42 -9.17 -13.52
N LEU A 133 1.71 -8.92 -13.29
CA LEU A 133 2.43 -7.80 -13.90
C LEU A 133 2.56 -7.95 -15.43
N PRO A 134 2.71 -6.84 -16.15
CA PRO A 134 3.05 -6.85 -17.57
C PRO A 134 4.36 -7.59 -17.85
N ASP A 135 4.48 -8.15 -19.06
CA ASP A 135 5.73 -8.79 -19.51
C ASP A 135 6.84 -7.79 -19.87
N SER A 136 6.55 -6.49 -19.81
CA SER A 136 7.46 -5.41 -20.17
C SER A 136 7.29 -4.20 -19.27
N GLY A 137 8.38 -3.47 -19.03
CA GLY A 137 8.42 -2.30 -18.18
C GLY A 137 9.35 -2.48 -16.98
N TRP A 138 9.77 -1.37 -16.41
CA TRP A 138 10.73 -1.32 -15.31
C TRP A 138 10.11 -0.63 -14.11
N LEU A 139 10.15 -1.29 -12.96
CA LEU A 139 9.90 -0.68 -11.67
C LEU A 139 11.21 -0.13 -11.12
N VAL A 140 11.16 0.98 -10.42
CA VAL A 140 12.30 1.47 -9.64
C VAL A 140 12.32 0.74 -8.31
N ASP A 141 13.39 0.00 -8.03
CA ASP A 141 13.66 -0.48 -6.66
C ASP A 141 14.18 0.71 -5.86
N VAL A 142 13.27 1.36 -5.13
CA VAL A 142 13.56 2.63 -4.45
C VAL A 142 14.42 2.45 -3.21
N GLU A 143 14.52 1.22 -2.69
CA GLU A 143 15.26 0.90 -1.47
C GLU A 143 16.70 0.45 -1.75
N HIS A 144 17.05 0.15 -3.00
CA HIS A 144 18.41 -0.19 -3.39
C HIS A 144 19.39 0.98 -3.13
N PRO A 145 20.62 0.72 -2.64
CA PRO A 145 21.61 1.77 -2.38
C PRO A 145 21.87 2.72 -3.55
N ASP A 146 21.99 2.18 -4.78
CA ASP A 146 22.14 3.00 -6.00
C ASP A 146 20.96 3.96 -6.19
N SER A 147 19.72 3.49 -5.98
CA SER A 147 18.53 4.33 -6.09
C SER A 147 18.50 5.41 -5.03
N LEU A 148 18.83 5.07 -3.77
CA LEU A 148 18.92 6.05 -2.69
C LEU A 148 19.90 7.18 -3.06
N ALA A 149 21.13 6.82 -3.45
CA ALA A 149 22.15 7.79 -3.82
C ALA A 149 21.77 8.62 -5.06
N SER A 150 21.11 8.01 -6.06
CA SER A 150 20.61 8.72 -7.23
C SER A 150 19.50 9.70 -6.89
N ILE A 151 18.54 9.31 -6.05
CA ILE A 151 17.43 10.18 -5.62
C ILE A 151 17.95 11.34 -4.79
N GLU A 152 18.83 11.09 -3.82
CA GLU A 152 19.45 12.16 -3.01
C GLU A 152 20.17 13.20 -3.88
N ARG A 153 20.92 12.73 -4.89
CA ARG A 153 21.61 13.63 -5.82
C ARG A 153 20.65 14.43 -6.68
N ALA A 154 19.56 13.82 -7.13
CA ALA A 154 18.62 14.43 -8.05
C ALA A 154 17.68 15.46 -7.38
N ILE A 155 17.21 15.18 -6.15
CA ILE A 155 16.21 15.99 -5.46
C ILE A 155 16.63 16.43 -4.05
N GLY A 156 17.94 16.53 -3.78
CA GLY A 156 18.47 16.88 -2.45
C GLY A 156 17.89 18.17 -1.86
N THR A 157 17.68 19.22 -2.66
CA THR A 157 17.05 20.46 -2.19
C THR A 157 15.61 20.23 -1.71
N LEU A 158 14.81 19.47 -2.47
CA LEU A 158 13.45 19.12 -2.09
C LEU A 158 13.42 18.27 -0.81
N LEU A 159 14.35 17.32 -0.67
CA LEU A 159 14.47 16.52 0.55
C LEU A 159 14.81 17.39 1.76
N ALA A 160 15.71 18.37 1.60
CA ALA A 160 16.05 19.31 2.65
C ALA A 160 14.85 20.21 3.06
N GLU A 161 14.06 20.69 2.09
CA GLU A 161 12.82 21.43 2.34
C GLU A 161 11.78 20.59 3.12
N LEU A 162 11.74 19.28 2.85
CA LEU A 162 10.91 18.31 3.56
C LEU A 162 11.54 17.82 4.87
N GLN A 163 12.62 18.45 5.32
CA GLN A 163 13.33 18.12 6.57
C GLN A 163 13.86 16.68 6.62
N VAL A 164 14.22 16.12 5.46
CA VAL A 164 14.87 14.82 5.31
C VAL A 164 16.37 15.04 5.12
N PRO A 165 17.21 14.89 6.17
CA PRO A 165 18.65 15.14 6.06
C PRO A 165 19.35 14.05 5.21
N HIS A 166 18.90 12.81 5.33
CA HIS A 166 19.43 11.65 4.60
C HIS A 166 18.28 10.72 4.21
N LEU A 167 18.31 10.25 2.97
CA LEU A 167 17.34 9.29 2.47
C LEU A 167 17.76 7.89 2.92
N THR A 168 16.90 7.24 3.69
CA THR A 168 17.09 5.87 4.15
C THR A 168 15.87 5.04 3.83
N THR A 169 15.98 3.72 3.94
CA THR A 169 14.81 2.83 3.89
C THR A 169 13.78 3.17 4.97
N GLY A 170 14.20 3.67 6.13
CA GLY A 170 13.30 4.18 7.17
C GLY A 170 12.46 5.38 6.68
N THR A 171 13.09 6.32 5.97
CA THR A 171 12.40 7.44 5.33
C THR A 171 11.40 6.94 4.29
N LEU A 172 11.79 5.98 3.44
CA LEU A 172 10.93 5.40 2.41
C LEU A 172 9.79 4.58 3.00
N ARG A 173 9.90 4.11 4.24
CA ARG A 173 8.86 3.34 4.94
C ARG A 173 8.09 4.14 5.99
N CYS A 174 8.28 5.46 6.04
CA CYS A 174 7.63 6.30 7.04
C CYS A 174 6.14 6.55 6.73
N GLU A 175 5.48 7.27 7.66
CA GLU A 175 4.09 7.72 7.51
C GLU A 175 3.96 9.09 6.83
N ASP A 176 5.07 9.80 6.61
CA ASP A 176 5.06 11.09 5.94
C ASP A 176 4.85 10.92 4.42
N ARG A 177 3.59 11.12 4.01
CA ARG A 177 3.18 11.03 2.61
C ARG A 177 3.71 12.19 1.77
N ALA A 178 4.06 13.33 2.35
CA ALA A 178 4.65 14.42 1.59
C ALA A 178 6.00 13.98 1.00
N VAL A 179 6.84 13.34 1.81
CA VAL A 179 8.15 12.83 1.36
C VAL A 179 8.00 11.79 0.25
N THR A 180 7.23 10.74 0.50
CA THR A 180 7.21 9.59 -0.40
C THR A 180 6.48 9.85 -1.71
N THR A 181 5.43 10.67 -1.71
CA THR A 181 4.72 11.06 -2.95
C THR A 181 5.55 12.03 -3.78
N ARG A 182 6.34 12.92 -3.16
CA ARG A 182 7.27 13.80 -3.90
C ARG A 182 8.39 13.01 -4.57
N ILE A 183 8.90 11.98 -3.91
CA ILE A 183 9.84 11.02 -4.53
C ILE A 183 9.14 10.31 -5.69
N ALA A 184 7.93 9.79 -5.50
CA ALA A 184 7.18 9.10 -6.55
C ALA A 184 6.94 9.99 -7.79
N GLU A 185 6.54 11.25 -7.60
CA GLU A 185 6.35 12.21 -8.69
C GLU A 185 7.65 12.51 -9.44
N HIS A 186 8.75 12.68 -8.71
CA HIS A 186 10.05 12.84 -9.36
C HIS A 186 10.37 11.63 -10.24
N LEU A 187 10.23 10.41 -9.70
CA LEU A 187 10.51 9.18 -10.43
C LEU A 187 9.58 8.99 -11.64
N HIS A 188 8.29 9.31 -11.50
CA HIS A 188 7.28 9.21 -12.57
C HIS A 188 7.63 10.08 -13.78
N GLY A 189 8.21 11.26 -13.55
CA GLY A 189 8.63 12.18 -14.61
C GLY A 189 9.96 11.83 -15.30
N LEU A 190 10.65 10.77 -14.90
CA LEU A 190 11.96 10.42 -15.48
C LEU A 190 11.84 9.65 -16.80
N THR A 191 12.80 9.88 -17.69
CA THR A 191 13.05 9.02 -18.84
C THR A 191 14.20 8.07 -18.53
N LEU A 192 13.95 6.77 -18.68
CA LEU A 192 14.94 5.70 -18.51
C LEU A 192 15.87 5.63 -19.72
N ASP A 193 16.97 4.91 -19.59
CA ASP A 193 17.91 4.65 -20.68
C ASP A 193 17.35 3.78 -21.82
N THR A 194 16.17 3.18 -21.62
CA THR A 194 15.36 2.55 -22.67
C THR A 194 14.49 3.52 -23.46
N GLY A 195 14.48 4.81 -23.09
CA GLY A 195 13.65 5.86 -23.69
C GLY A 195 12.20 5.93 -23.18
N GLY A 196 11.78 4.97 -22.33
CA GLY A 196 10.45 4.97 -21.69
C GLY A 196 10.47 5.59 -20.29
N THR A 197 9.31 5.67 -19.65
CA THR A 197 9.18 6.06 -18.23
C THR A 197 9.16 4.81 -17.33
N PRO A 198 9.38 4.94 -16.01
CA PRO A 198 9.19 3.81 -15.11
C PRO A 198 7.72 3.41 -15.01
N LEU A 199 7.46 2.11 -14.89
CA LEU A 199 6.12 1.55 -14.66
C LEU A 199 5.58 1.89 -13.27
N GLY A 200 6.47 2.18 -12.32
CA GLY A 200 6.14 2.36 -10.92
C GLY A 200 7.32 2.09 -10.00
N VAL A 201 7.01 1.77 -8.74
CA VAL A 201 7.98 1.60 -7.65
C VAL A 201 7.88 0.19 -7.05
N HIS A 202 9.03 -0.41 -6.75
CA HIS A 202 9.20 -1.62 -5.96
C HIS A 202 9.84 -1.26 -4.61
N PHE A 203 9.27 -1.76 -3.52
CA PHE A 203 9.69 -1.44 -2.15
C PHE A 203 9.33 -2.59 -1.19
N GLY A 204 9.90 -2.63 0.01
CA GLY A 204 9.52 -3.62 1.01
C GLY A 204 8.30 -3.19 1.83
N SER A 205 7.47 -4.16 2.24
CA SER A 205 6.37 -3.90 3.15
C SER A 205 6.89 -3.39 4.51
N LYS A 206 6.14 -2.47 5.13
CA LYS A 206 6.43 -2.04 6.51
C LYS A 206 6.03 -3.10 7.55
N HIS A 207 5.34 -4.15 7.13
CA HIS A 207 4.77 -5.19 7.98
C HIS A 207 5.47 -6.55 7.88
N GLY A 208 6.56 -6.65 7.13
CA GLY A 208 7.31 -7.90 7.00
C GLY A 208 8.33 -7.88 5.88
N ALA A 209 8.87 -9.04 5.54
CA ALA A 209 9.90 -9.20 4.50
C ALA A 209 9.34 -9.23 3.06
N ALA A 210 8.01 -9.23 2.90
CA ALA A 210 7.37 -9.30 1.59
C ALA A 210 7.59 -8.00 0.80
N TRP A 211 7.70 -8.10 -0.52
CA TRP A 211 7.71 -6.91 -1.36
C TRP A 211 6.32 -6.32 -1.57
N CYS A 212 6.30 -5.03 -1.85
CA CYS A 212 5.17 -4.26 -2.36
C CYS A 212 5.57 -3.55 -3.66
N ARG A 213 4.57 -3.27 -4.50
CA ARG A 213 4.74 -2.56 -5.78
C ARG A 213 3.62 -1.55 -5.94
N ALA A 214 3.96 -0.33 -6.35
CA ALA A 214 3.02 0.72 -6.72
C ALA A 214 3.12 0.91 -8.23
N LEU A 215 2.06 0.59 -8.98
CA LEU A 215 2.00 0.73 -10.44
C LEU A 215 1.23 2.01 -10.80
N TRP A 216 1.79 2.83 -11.68
CA TRP A 216 1.10 4.03 -12.15
C TRP A 216 0.25 3.71 -13.36
N LEU A 217 -1.07 3.94 -13.26
CA LEU A 217 -2.03 3.45 -14.24
C LEU A 217 -2.12 4.30 -15.52
N ASP A 218 -1.47 5.46 -15.55
CA ASP A 218 -1.28 6.27 -16.75
C ASP A 218 -0.09 5.81 -17.61
N HIS A 219 0.74 4.89 -17.09
CA HIS A 219 1.88 4.34 -17.83
C HIS A 219 1.41 3.53 -19.06
N PRO A 220 2.08 3.63 -20.23
CA PRO A 220 1.66 2.95 -21.46
C PRO A 220 1.52 1.44 -21.37
N HIS A 221 2.20 0.78 -20.43
CA HIS A 221 2.08 -0.68 -20.18
C HIS A 221 1.11 -1.06 -19.07
N ALA A 222 0.49 -0.11 -18.35
CA ALA A 222 -0.41 -0.42 -17.24
C ALA A 222 -1.65 -1.22 -17.67
N HIS A 223 -2.16 -0.99 -18.89
CA HIS A 223 -3.28 -1.75 -19.47
C HIS A 223 -2.97 -3.26 -19.66
N ARG A 224 -1.70 -3.67 -19.53
CA ARG A 224 -1.26 -5.07 -19.62
C ARG A 224 -1.22 -5.77 -18.26
N VAL A 225 -1.54 -5.07 -17.16
CA VAL A 225 -1.76 -5.72 -15.87
C VAL A 225 -3.01 -6.58 -15.98
N LEU A 226 -2.90 -7.87 -15.69
CA LEU A 226 -3.99 -8.83 -15.83
C LEU A 226 -4.57 -9.20 -14.48
N VAL A 227 -5.83 -8.85 -14.24
CA VAL A 227 -6.59 -9.38 -13.10
C VAL A 227 -6.88 -10.86 -13.37
N ARG A 228 -6.31 -11.73 -12.54
CA ARG A 228 -6.42 -13.20 -12.67
C ARG A 228 -7.57 -13.76 -11.85
N ALA A 229 -7.81 -13.20 -10.67
CA ALA A 229 -8.90 -13.59 -9.79
C ALA A 229 -9.37 -12.41 -8.93
N VAL A 230 -10.65 -12.46 -8.54
CA VAL A 230 -11.26 -11.56 -7.56
C VAL A 230 -12.04 -12.44 -6.59
N GLU A 231 -11.56 -12.55 -5.37
CA GLU A 231 -12.06 -13.48 -4.37
C GLU A 231 -12.70 -12.71 -3.20
N PRO A 232 -13.82 -13.19 -2.64
CA PRO A 232 -14.40 -12.57 -1.45
C PRO A 232 -13.45 -12.69 -0.26
N VAL A 233 -13.46 -11.70 0.63
CA VAL A 233 -12.75 -11.79 1.91
C VAL A 233 -13.60 -12.57 2.91
N LEU A 234 -13.20 -13.81 3.19
CA LEU A 234 -13.89 -14.68 4.14
C LEU A 234 -13.25 -14.55 5.53
N VAL A 235 -14.07 -14.52 6.59
CA VAL A 235 -13.58 -14.55 7.98
C VAL A 235 -12.80 -15.85 8.30
N THR A 236 -12.99 -16.87 7.46
CA THR A 236 -12.29 -18.16 7.54
C THR A 236 -10.98 -18.20 6.76
N ASP A 237 -10.58 -17.10 6.09
CA ASP A 237 -9.31 -17.04 5.35
C ASP A 237 -8.12 -17.07 6.34
N ASP A 238 -7.21 -18.03 6.14
CA ASP A 238 -6.08 -18.27 7.05
C ASP A 238 -5.03 -17.15 6.99
N ASP A 239 -4.84 -16.48 5.84
CA ASP A 239 -3.96 -15.31 5.74
C ASP A 239 -4.56 -14.13 6.51
N LEU A 240 -5.88 -13.94 6.41
CA LEU A 240 -6.59 -12.91 7.16
C LEU A 240 -6.45 -13.12 8.68
N ARG A 241 -6.68 -14.35 9.16
CA ARG A 241 -6.52 -14.74 10.57
C ARG A 241 -5.08 -14.55 11.04
N THR A 242 -4.10 -14.96 10.23
CA THR A 242 -2.68 -14.78 10.53
C THR A 242 -2.33 -13.30 10.77
N VAL A 243 -2.86 -12.39 9.94
CA VAL A 243 -2.65 -10.95 10.15
C VAL A 243 -3.39 -10.46 11.39
N ALA A 244 -4.64 -10.89 11.58
CA ALA A 244 -5.44 -10.51 12.74
C ALA A 244 -4.73 -10.83 14.06
N ASP A 245 -4.19 -12.05 14.18
CA ASP A 245 -3.43 -12.50 15.35
C ASP A 245 -2.16 -11.66 15.57
N ARG A 246 -1.36 -11.45 14.50
CA ARG A 246 -0.13 -10.63 14.58
C ARG A 246 -0.41 -9.20 15.00
N PHE A 247 -1.54 -8.66 14.55
CA PHE A 247 -1.94 -7.29 14.84
C PHE A 247 -2.76 -7.16 16.13
N ARG A 248 -3.13 -8.29 16.74
CA ARG A 248 -3.99 -8.39 17.93
C ARG A 248 -5.31 -7.65 17.71
N ILE A 249 -5.92 -7.87 16.54
CA ILE A 249 -7.21 -7.30 16.17
C ILE A 249 -8.25 -8.41 16.01
N ARG A 250 -9.51 -8.08 16.30
CA ARG A 250 -10.64 -8.99 16.12
C ARG A 250 -11.40 -8.64 14.84
N ILE A 251 -11.68 -9.65 14.03
CA ILE A 251 -12.40 -9.48 12.75
C ILE A 251 -13.76 -10.17 12.89
N PHE A 252 -14.81 -9.44 12.57
CA PHE A 252 -16.20 -9.88 12.58
C PHE A 252 -16.70 -10.10 11.14
#